data_AF-A0A955IYI0-F1
#
_entry.id   AF-A0A955IYI0-F1
#
_cell.length_a   1.000
_cell.length_b   1.000
_cell.length_c   1.000
_cell.angle_alpha   90.00
_cell.angle_beta   90.00
_cell.angle_gamma   90.00
#
_symmetry.space_group_name_H-M   'P 1'
#
loop_
_entity.id
_entity.type
_entity.pdbx_description
1 polymer ?
#
loop_
_entity_poly.entity_id
_entity_poly.type
_entity_poly.pdbx_seq_one_letter_code
_entity_poly.pdbx_strand_id
1 'polypeptide(L)'
;MKKKRCRRGSALVVVVMVLAILGIAVAGAVSPLVYEAETVSLRVETTRAFYAAESGAAVIIQAEVGGIDPPGVGDEVVIGGSVIRYIQLPSDGTNAILEGSSGSAVRRIELSFE
;
A
#
# COMPACT_ATOMS: atom_id res chain seq x y z
N MET A 1 -40.20 48.72 30.21
CA MET A 1 -38.95 48.53 29.41
C MET A 1 -38.10 47.43 30.05
N LYS A 2 -37.89 46.28 29.37
CA LYS A 2 -36.72 45.34 29.53
C LYS A 2 -37.07 43.95 28.97
N LYS A 3 -36.96 43.75 27.66
CA LYS A 3 -36.89 42.40 27.02
C LYS A 3 -35.93 42.38 25.81
N LYS A 4 -34.83 43.13 25.87
CA LYS A 4 -33.81 43.15 24.79
C LYS A 4 -32.52 42.36 25.11
N ARG A 5 -32.31 41.90 26.36
CA ARG A 5 -31.09 41.14 26.75
C ARG A 5 -31.15 39.64 26.43
N CYS A 6 -32.31 38.96 26.57
CA CYS A 6 -32.44 37.53 26.22
C CYS A 6 -32.17 37.23 24.74
N ARG A 7 -32.58 38.13 23.83
CA ARG A 7 -32.47 37.92 22.37
C ARG A 7 -31.03 37.86 21.86
N ARG A 8 -30.09 38.52 22.53
CA ARG A 8 -28.66 38.52 22.17
C ARG A 8 -27.97 37.24 22.66
N GLY A 9 -28.31 36.77 23.86
CA GLY A 9 -27.80 35.50 24.39
C GLY A 9 -28.26 34.30 23.57
N SER A 10 -29.53 34.27 23.17
CA SER A 10 -30.07 33.20 22.31
C SER A 10 -29.42 33.19 20.91
N ALA A 11 -29.16 34.36 20.33
CA ALA A 11 -28.50 34.45 19.02
C ALA A 11 -27.08 33.88 19.04
N LEU A 12 -26.32 34.14 20.12
CA LEU A 12 -24.96 33.63 20.26
C LEU A 12 -24.94 32.10 20.40
N VAL A 13 -25.86 31.53 21.19
CA VAL A 13 -26.00 30.08 21.34
C VAL A 13 -26.32 29.42 19.99
N VAL A 14 -27.22 30.01 19.20
CA VAL A 14 -27.56 29.50 17.86
C VAL A 14 -26.35 29.54 16.93
N VAL A 15 -25.59 30.63 16.91
CA VAL A 15 -24.39 30.74 16.08
C VAL A 15 -23.35 29.69 16.48
N VAL A 16 -23.10 29.50 17.78
CA VAL A 16 -22.17 28.46 18.26
C VAL A 16 -22.67 27.07 17.88
N MET A 17 -23.98 26.80 17.97
CA MET A 17 -24.54 25.53 17.55
C MET A 17 -24.34 25.28 16.05
N VAL A 18 -24.59 26.29 15.21
CA VAL A 18 -24.38 26.18 13.77
C VAL A 18 -22.90 25.96 13.46
N LEU A 19 -22.00 26.68 14.11
CA LEU A 19 -20.55 26.48 13.95
C LEU A 19 -20.10 25.09 14.40
N ALA A 20 -20.66 24.57 15.49
CA ALA A 20 -20.36 23.22 15.97
C ALA A 20 -20.85 22.15 14.98
N ILE A 21 -22.08 22.30 14.45
CA ILE A 21 -22.63 21.39 13.43
C ILE A 21 -21.78 21.43 12.16
N LEU A 22 -21.39 22.62 11.70
CA LEU A 22 -20.51 22.78 10.54
C LEU A 22 -19.14 22.14 10.78
N GLY A 23 -18.56 22.33 11.97
CA GLY A 23 -17.29 21.69 12.34
C GLY A 23 -17.37 20.17 12.31
N ILE A 24 -18.45 19.58 12.86
CA ILE A 24 -18.69 18.14 12.81
C ILE A 24 -18.89 17.66 11.37
N ALA A 25 -19.66 18.40 10.56
CA ALA A 25 -19.90 18.05 9.15
C ALA A 25 -18.61 18.06 8.33
N VAL A 26 -17.74 19.06 8.53
CA VAL A 26 -16.43 19.15 7.86
C VAL A 26 -15.51 18.01 8.31
N ALA A 27 -15.41 17.76 9.63
CA ALA A 27 -14.60 16.66 10.13
C ALA A 27 -15.07 15.29 9.60
N GLY A 28 -16.40 15.09 9.55
CA GLY A 28 -17.02 13.90 8.98
C GLY A 28 -16.81 13.74 7.48
N ALA A 29 -16.69 14.84 6.72
CA ALA A 29 -16.43 14.80 5.28
C ALA A 29 -14.96 14.53 4.94
N VAL A 30 -14.01 15.02 5.74
CA VAL A 30 -12.57 14.87 5.48
C VAL A 30 -12.04 13.49 5.90
N SER A 31 -12.55 12.94 7.00
CA SER A 31 -12.11 11.64 7.53
C SER A 31 -12.15 10.49 6.50
N PRO A 32 -13.27 10.24 5.77
CA PRO A 32 -13.34 9.14 4.81
C PRO A 32 -12.36 9.28 3.64
N LEU A 33 -12.04 10.51 3.21
CA LEU A 33 -11.12 10.74 2.08
C LEU A 33 -9.69 10.28 2.38
N VAL A 34 -9.24 10.43 3.64
CA VAL A 34 -7.90 9.99 4.05
C VAL A 34 -7.81 8.47 4.05
N TYR A 35 -8.81 7.79 4.59
CA TYR A 35 -8.86 6.32 4.63
C TYR A 35 -8.95 5.69 3.24
N GLU A 36 -9.70 6.31 2.32
CA GLU A 36 -9.77 5.84 0.93
C GLU A 36 -8.44 5.99 0.21
N ALA A 37 -7.75 7.12 0.37
CA ALA A 37 -6.44 7.34 -0.24
C ALA A 37 -5.40 6.33 0.23
N GLU A 38 -5.35 6.04 1.53
CA GLU A 38 -4.46 5.04 2.11
C GLU A 38 -4.76 3.63 1.58
N THR A 39 -6.05 3.27 1.52
CA THR A 39 -6.48 1.97 0.98
C THR A 39 -6.12 1.80 -0.49
N VAL A 40 -6.28 2.84 -1.30
CA VAL A 40 -5.88 2.81 -2.72
C VAL A 40 -4.36 2.71 -2.86
N SER A 41 -3.60 3.45 -2.06
CA SER A 41 -2.13 3.37 -2.06
C SER A 41 -1.64 1.96 -1.74
N LEU A 42 -2.19 1.35 -0.68
CA LEU A 42 -1.86 -0.02 -0.30
C LEU A 42 -2.18 -1.03 -1.41
N ARG A 43 -3.31 -0.86 -2.11
CA ARG A 43 -3.63 -1.74 -3.26
C ARG A 43 -2.59 -1.62 -4.36
N VAL A 44 -2.21 -0.39 -4.74
CA VAL A 44 -1.19 -0.16 -5.78
C VAL A 44 0.16 -0.76 -5.35
N GLU A 45 0.57 -0.52 -4.10
CA GLU A 45 1.80 -1.09 -3.54
C GLU A 45 1.78 -2.63 -3.55
N THR A 46 0.66 -3.25 -3.16
CA THR A 46 0.55 -4.73 -3.19
C THR A 46 0.59 -5.30 -4.60
N THR A 47 -0.04 -4.64 -5.58
CA THR A 47 0.03 -5.05 -6.99
C THR A 47 1.45 -4.93 -7.53
N ARG A 48 2.16 -3.84 -7.20
CA ARG A 48 3.56 -3.66 -7.60
C ARG A 48 4.49 -4.67 -6.95
N ALA A 49 4.30 -4.95 -5.67
CA ALA A 49 5.06 -5.98 -4.96
C ALA A 49 4.85 -7.37 -5.60
N PHE A 50 3.62 -7.70 -6.00
CA PHE A 50 3.33 -8.93 -6.72
C PHE A 50 4.01 -8.98 -8.10
N TYR A 51 3.87 -7.91 -8.88
CA TYR A 51 4.49 -7.82 -10.21
C TYR A 51 6.03 -7.89 -10.14
N ALA A 52 6.64 -7.33 -9.10
CA ALA A 52 8.07 -7.46 -8.85
C ALA A 52 8.45 -8.93 -8.57
N ALA A 53 7.73 -9.62 -7.69
CA ALA A 53 7.97 -11.03 -7.41
C ALA A 53 7.81 -11.91 -8.67
N GLU A 54 6.77 -11.67 -9.46
CA GLU A 54 6.51 -12.38 -10.73
C GLU A 54 7.60 -12.08 -11.78
N SER A 55 8.05 -10.83 -11.88
CA SER A 55 9.17 -10.47 -12.77
C SER A 55 10.45 -11.19 -12.36
N GLY A 56 10.70 -11.34 -11.05
CA GLY A 56 11.82 -12.12 -10.53
C GLY A 56 11.72 -13.60 -10.90
N ALA A 57 10.51 -14.17 -10.86
CA ALA A 57 10.25 -15.54 -11.30
C ALA A 57 10.60 -15.71 -12.79
N ALA A 58 10.17 -14.77 -13.63
CA ALA A 58 10.49 -14.80 -15.07
C ALA A 58 12.00 -14.75 -15.34
N VAL A 59 12.77 -14.00 -14.53
CA VAL A 59 14.24 -13.97 -14.63
C VAL A 59 14.85 -15.34 -14.33
N ILE A 60 14.37 -16.04 -13.28
CA ILE A 60 14.86 -17.40 -12.97
C ILE A 60 14.55 -18.36 -14.12
N ILE A 61 13.31 -18.35 -14.62
CA ILE A 61 12.89 -19.21 -15.73
C ILE A 61 13.75 -18.94 -16.98
N GLN A 62 14.01 -17.67 -17.27
CA GLN A 62 14.84 -17.29 -18.42
C GLN A 62 16.31 -17.65 -18.23
N ALA A 63 16.83 -17.57 -17.00
CA ALA A 63 18.18 -18.02 -16.68
C ALA A 63 18.33 -19.54 -16.92
N GLU A 64 17.35 -20.33 -16.46
CA GLU A 64 17.31 -21.79 -16.62
C GLU A 64 17.22 -22.20 -18.10
N VAL A 65 16.31 -21.59 -18.87
CA VAL A 65 16.13 -21.90 -20.30
C VAL A 65 17.27 -21.34 -21.16
N GLY A 66 17.80 -20.17 -20.80
CA GLY A 66 18.79 -19.42 -21.57
C GLY A 66 20.24 -19.82 -21.27
N GLY A 67 20.49 -20.63 -20.23
CA GLY A 67 21.84 -20.96 -19.78
C GLY A 67 22.63 -19.75 -19.29
N ILE A 68 21.93 -18.74 -18.74
CA ILE A 68 22.53 -17.55 -18.14
C ILE A 68 22.60 -17.81 -16.63
N ASP A 69 23.66 -17.34 -15.97
CA ASP A 69 23.78 -17.46 -14.52
C ASP A 69 22.59 -16.75 -13.83
N PRO A 70 21.78 -17.47 -13.04
CA PRO A 70 20.70 -16.85 -12.29
C PRO A 70 21.27 -15.95 -11.18
N PRO A 71 20.51 -14.93 -10.73
CA PRO A 71 20.84 -14.20 -9.51
C PRO A 71 21.00 -15.19 -8.35
N GLY A 72 21.89 -14.89 -7.41
CA GLY A 72 22.18 -15.74 -6.26
C GLY A 72 21.16 -15.59 -5.14
N VAL A 73 21.19 -16.52 -4.18
CA VAL A 73 20.38 -16.42 -2.97
C VAL A 73 20.86 -15.22 -2.15
N GLY A 74 19.94 -14.34 -1.77
CA GLY A 74 20.20 -13.09 -1.08
C GLY A 74 20.35 -11.89 -2.01
N ASP A 75 20.40 -12.09 -3.32
CA ASP A 75 20.50 -10.99 -4.26
C ASP A 75 19.23 -10.15 -4.28
N GLU A 76 19.41 -8.86 -4.55
CA GLU A 76 18.33 -7.89 -4.69
C GLU A 76 18.39 -7.22 -6.05
N VAL A 77 17.24 -7.18 -6.74
CA VAL A 77 17.09 -6.50 -8.02
C VAL A 77 16.04 -5.41 -7.87
N VAL A 78 16.40 -4.19 -8.24
CA VAL A 78 15.52 -3.02 -8.14
C VAL A 78 14.98 -2.67 -9.52
N ILE A 79 13.65 -2.67 -9.67
CA ILE A 79 12.97 -2.33 -10.93
C ILE A 79 11.89 -1.30 -10.64
N GLY A 80 12.03 -0.09 -11.20
CA GLY A 80 10.99 0.93 -11.15
C GLY A 80 10.55 1.36 -9.75
N GLY A 81 11.43 1.24 -8.74
CA GLY A 81 11.12 1.54 -7.34
C GLY A 81 10.56 0.37 -6.52
N SER A 82 10.40 -0.81 -7.13
CA SER A 82 10.12 -2.07 -6.44
C SER A 82 11.41 -2.88 -6.28
N VAL A 83 11.49 -3.72 -5.25
CA VAL A 83 12.65 -4.58 -4.98
C VAL A 83 12.22 -6.04 -5.07
N ILE A 84 13.04 -6.85 -5.74
CA ILE A 84 12.94 -8.29 -5.83
C ILE A 84 14.07 -8.87 -5.00
N ARG A 85 13.76 -9.76 -4.06
CA ARG A 85 14.73 -10.48 -3.24
C ARG A 85 14.62 -11.97 -3.49
N TYR A 86 15.76 -12.59 -3.80
CA TYR A 86 15.85 -14.03 -4.04
C TYR A 86 16.14 -14.74 -2.71
N ILE A 87 15.10 -15.26 -2.05
CA ILE A 87 15.23 -15.85 -0.71
C ILE A 87 15.74 -17.28 -0.79
N GLN A 88 15.24 -18.03 -1.77
CA GLN A 88 15.65 -19.41 -2.00
C GLN A 88 15.61 -19.65 -3.50
N LEU A 89 16.64 -20.29 -4.00
CA LEU A 89 16.73 -20.73 -5.39
C LEU A 89 16.92 -22.24 -5.40
N PRO A 90 16.44 -22.92 -6.45
CA PRO A 90 16.53 -24.35 -6.53
C PRO A 90 17.99 -24.74 -6.76
N SER A 91 18.69 -25.16 -5.69
CA SER A 91 20.00 -25.82 -5.81
C SER A 91 19.89 -27.25 -6.37
N ASP A 92 18.70 -27.81 -6.24
CA ASP A 92 18.32 -29.20 -6.41
C ASP A 92 17.00 -29.33 -7.20
N GLY A 93 16.56 -28.24 -7.82
CA GLY A 93 15.49 -28.23 -8.83
C GLY A 93 14.06 -28.22 -8.30
N THR A 94 13.80 -28.20 -6.98
CA THR A 94 12.43 -28.41 -6.48
C THR A 94 11.63 -27.12 -6.33
N ASN A 95 12.10 -26.18 -5.50
CA ASN A 95 11.35 -24.95 -5.18
C ASN A 95 12.25 -23.70 -5.24
N ALA A 96 11.71 -22.61 -5.80
CA ALA A 96 12.26 -21.26 -5.68
C ALA A 96 11.31 -20.38 -4.85
N ILE A 97 11.88 -19.49 -4.04
CA ILE A 97 11.14 -18.52 -3.25
C ILE A 97 11.67 -17.13 -3.56
N LEU A 98 10.76 -16.27 -3.99
CA LEU A 98 11.04 -14.87 -4.24
C LEU A 98 10.15 -13.98 -3.40
N GLU A 99 10.66 -12.81 -3.08
CA GLU A 99 9.90 -11.76 -2.42
C GLU A 99 9.98 -10.48 -3.23
N GLY A 100 8.82 -9.96 -3.63
CA GLY A 100 8.68 -8.64 -4.21
C GLY A 100 8.20 -7.66 -3.17
N SER A 101 8.77 -6.46 -3.15
CA SER A 101 8.37 -5.38 -2.24
C SER A 101 8.24 -4.05 -2.98
N SER A 102 7.31 -3.22 -2.52
CA SER A 102 7.07 -1.87 -3.02
C SER A 102 6.46 -1.02 -1.91
N GLY A 103 7.17 0.01 -1.47
CA GLY A 103 6.72 0.85 -0.36
C GLY A 103 6.64 0.04 0.94
N SER A 104 5.43 -0.06 1.50
CA SER A 104 5.14 -0.84 2.71
C SER A 104 4.67 -2.27 2.42
N ALA A 105 4.34 -2.58 1.16
CA ALA A 105 3.81 -3.88 0.78
C ALA A 105 4.93 -4.88 0.44
N VAL A 106 4.77 -6.11 0.91
CA VAL A 106 5.65 -7.25 0.64
C VAL A 106 4.82 -8.43 0.19
N ARG A 107 5.25 -9.13 -0.87
CA ARG A 107 4.60 -10.32 -1.42
C ARG A 107 5.63 -11.40 -1.70
N ARG A 108 5.39 -12.58 -1.16
CA ARG A 108 6.22 -13.77 -1.35
C ARG A 108 5.53 -14.71 -2.34
N ILE A 109 6.29 -15.23 -3.29
CA ILE A 109 5.85 -16.23 -4.26
C ILE A 109 6.77 -17.45 -4.11
N GLU A 110 6.16 -18.63 -4.09
CA GLU A 110 6.85 -19.92 -4.17
C GLU A 110 6.56 -20.51 -5.54
N LEU A 111 7.61 -20.92 -6.23
CA LEU A 111 7.56 -21.61 -7.51
C LEU A 111 8.03 -23.04 -7.26
N SER A 112 7.23 -24.01 -7.68
CA SER A 112 7.64 -25.41 -7.72
C SER A 112 7.91 -25.81 -9.16
N PHE A 113 9.06 -26.44 -9.39
CA PHE A 113 9.45 -26.99 -10.68
C PHE A 113 9.28 -28.52 -10.59
N GLU A 114 8.48 -29.10 -11.49
CA GLU A 114 8.27 -30.54 -11.64
C GLU A 114 9.18 -31.14 -12.72
#